data_AF-K1GKN5-F1
#
_entry.id   AF-K1GKN5-F1
#
_cell.length_a   1.000
_cell.length_b   1.000
_cell.length_c   1.000
_cell.angle_alpha   90.00
_cell.angle_beta   90.00
_cell.angle_gamma   90.00
#
_symmetry.space_group_name_H-M   'P 1'
#
loop_
_entity.id
_entity.type
_entity.pdbx_description
1 polymer ?
#
loop_
_entity_poly.entity_id
_entity_poly.type
_entity_poly.pdbx_seq_one_letter_code
_entity_poly.pdbx_strand_id
1 'polypeptide(L)' 'MNQDIYIKLLEELLANINEGIHFVDQKNITQIYNHNMEKIEGMDAKVIIGKNFRNIFKDIPEEESTLLKH' A
#
# COMPACT_ATOMS: atom_id res chain seq x y z
N MET A 1 -23.84 12.31 -3.95
CA MET A 1 -23.02 11.36 -4.73
C MET A 1 -22.71 10.18 -3.80
N ASN A 2 -23.04 8.95 -4.19
CA ASN A 2 -23.03 7.82 -3.26
C ASN A 2 -21.58 7.32 -3.02
N GLN A 3 -21.12 7.34 -1.76
CA GLN A 3 -19.77 6.92 -1.35
C GLN A 3 -19.47 5.48 -1.76
N ASP A 4 -20.48 4.61 -1.79
CA ASP A 4 -20.37 3.21 -2.19
C ASP A 4 -19.89 3.04 -3.64
N ILE A 5 -20.26 3.97 -4.53
CA ILE A 5 -19.85 3.92 -5.95
C ILE A 5 -18.35 4.20 -6.06
N TYR A 6 -17.82 5.12 -5.26
CA TYR A 6 -16.39 5.45 -5.27
C TYR A 6 -15.54 4.33 -4.70
N ILE A 7 -16.00 3.66 -3.64
CA ILE A 7 -15.30 2.51 -3.06
C ILE A 7 -15.18 1.40 -4.09
N LYS A 8 -16.30 1.02 -4.72
CA LYS A 8 -16.31 -0.01 -5.78
C LYS A 8 -15.43 0.37 -6.96
N LEU A 9 -15.50 1.62 -7.41
CA LEU A 9 -14.65 2.11 -8.49
C LEU A 9 -13.17 1.97 -8.14
N LEU A 10 -12.77 2.36 -6.92
CA LEU A 10 -11.39 2.24 -6.47
C LEU A 10 -10.95 0.77 -6.36
N GLU A 11 -11.80 -0.12 -5.83
CA GLU A 11 -11.53 -1.56 -5.77
C GLU A 11 -11.29 -2.14 -7.16
N GLU A 12 -12.15 -1.82 -8.13
CA GLU A 12 -11.99 -2.26 -9.53
C GLU A 12 -10.71 -1.71 -10.16
N LEU A 13 -10.37 -0.44 -9.92
CA LEU A 13 -9.14 0.15 -10.43
C LEU A 13 -7.91 -0.56 -9.85
N LEU A 14 -7.86 -0.79 -8.54
CA LEU A 14 -6.74 -1.45 -7.86
C LEU A 14 -6.59 -2.92 -8.25
N ALA A 15 -7.69 -3.58 -8.62
CA ALA A 15 -7.69 -4.96 -9.10
C ALA A 15 -7.19 -5.10 -10.55
N ASN A 16 -7.42 -4.09 -11.40
CA ASN A 16 -7.14 -4.15 -12.83
C ASN A 16 -5.90 -3.35 -13.28
N ILE A 17 -5.34 -2.50 -12.42
CA ILE A 17 -4.08 -1.79 -12.70
C ILE A 17 -2.93 -2.79 -12.77
N ASN A 18 -1.97 -2.57 -13.69
CA ASN A 18 -0.82 -3.46 -13.87
C ASN A 18 0.32 -3.15 -12.89
N GLU A 19 0.32 -1.93 -12.33
CA GLU A 19 1.32 -1.44 -11.42
C GLU A 19 1.07 -1.91 -9.98
N GLY A 20 2.16 -2.05 -9.21
CA GLY A 20 2.11 -2.23 -7.77
C GLY A 20 1.71 -0.93 -7.08
N ILE A 21 0.73 -1.00 -6.18
CA ILE A 21 0.27 0.14 -5.40
C ILE A 21 0.53 -0.15 -3.92
N HIS A 22 1.42 0.64 -3.33
CA HIS A 22 1.67 0.70 -1.88
C HIS A 22 1.48 2.13 -1.41
N PHE A 23 0.43 2.36 -0.63
CA PHE A 23 0.16 3.65 -0.02
C PHE A 23 0.32 3.55 1.49
N VAL A 24 1.15 4.44 2.02
CA VAL A 24 1.45 4.57 3.45
C VAL A 24 0.97 5.95 3.89
N ASP A 25 0.22 6.01 5.00
CA ASP A 25 -0.26 7.28 5.55
C ASP A 25 0.82 8.01 6.37
N GLN A 26 0.49 9.21 6.84
CA GLN A 26 1.39 10.06 7.65
C GLN A 26 1.74 9.44 9.03
N LYS A 27 1.06 8.37 9.45
CA LYS A 27 1.38 7.61 10.66
C LYS A 27 2.23 6.38 10.35
N ASN A 28 2.75 6.31 9.12
CA ASN A 28 3.50 5.19 8.57
C ASN A 28 2.67 3.89 8.52
N ILE A 29 1.34 3.95 8.48
CA ILE A 29 0.49 2.75 8.37
C ILE A 29 0.21 2.46 6.89
N THR A 30 0.38 1.20 6.49
CA THR A 30 0.03 0.78 5.12
C THR A 30 -1.50 0.72 4.97
N GLN A 31 -2.03 1.55 4.08
CA GLN A 31 -3.47 1.67 3.83
C GLN A 31 -3.90 0.96 2.55
N ILE A 32 -3.04 0.94 1.52
CA ILE A 32 -3.30 0.22 0.26
C ILE A 32 -2.09 -0.63 -0.07
N TYR A 33 -2.35 -1.88 -0.42
CA TYR A 33 -1.36 -2.85 -0.87
C TYR A 33 -2.04 -3.81 -1.85
N ASN A 34 -1.85 -3.61 -3.15
CA ASN A 34 -2.56 -4.41 -4.16
C ASN A 34 -1.82 -5.71 -4.52
N HIS A 35 -2.52 -6.57 -5.27
CA HIS A 35 -2.02 -7.89 -5.66
C HIS A 35 -0.73 -7.86 -6.51
N ASN A 36 -0.44 -6.75 -7.20
CA ASN A 36 0.82 -6.59 -7.92
C ASN A 36 1.97 -6.22 -6.99
N MET A 37 1.70 -5.47 -5.91
CA MET A 37 2.73 -5.21 -4.90
C MET A 37 3.13 -6.48 -4.14
N GLU A 38 2.16 -7.37 -3.85
CA GLU A 38 2.47 -8.70 -3.28
C GLU A 38 3.50 -9.47 -4.13
N LYS A 39 3.40 -9.37 -5.46
CA LYS A 39 4.35 -10.01 -6.38
C LYS A 39 5.71 -9.30 -6.42
N ILE A 40 5.72 -7.97 -6.35
CA ILE A 40 6.95 -7.16 -6.43
C ILE A 40 7.81 -7.34 -5.19
N GLU A 41 7.20 -7.29 -4.00
CA GLU A 41 7.93 -7.37 -2.73
C GLU A 41 7.93 -8.76 -2.11
N GLY A 42 7.12 -9.69 -2.63
CA GLY A 42 7.06 -11.08 -2.16
C GLY A 42 6.38 -11.26 -0.80
N MET A 43 5.46 -10.37 -0.44
CA MET A 43 4.76 -10.38 0.85
C MET A 43 3.24 -10.42 0.69
N ASP A 44 2.55 -11.15 1.57
CA ASP A 44 1.07 -11.24 1.57
C ASP A 44 0.48 -9.94 2.14
N ALA A 45 -0.48 -9.34 1.44
CA ALA A 45 -1.16 -8.12 1.85
C ALA A 45 -1.73 -8.20 3.27
N LYS A 46 -2.16 -9.38 3.74
CA LYS A 46 -2.69 -9.60 5.10
C LYS A 46 -1.68 -9.34 6.20
N VAL A 47 -0.38 -9.49 5.92
CA VAL A 47 0.67 -9.19 6.88
C VAL A 47 1.16 -7.74 6.79
N ILE A 48 0.77 -7.01 5.73
CA ILE A 48 1.21 -5.64 5.46
C ILE A 48 0.14 -4.60 5.81
N ILE A 49 -1.10 -4.80 5.33
CA ILE A 49 -2.20 -3.83 5.48
C ILE A 49 -2.51 -3.59 6.97
N GLY A 50 -2.64 -2.31 7.33
CA GLY A 50 -2.90 -1.87 8.71
C GLY A 50 -1.71 -2.00 9.64
N LYS A 51 -0.54 -2.42 9.15
CA LYS A 51 0.71 -2.43 9.93
C LYS A 51 1.53 -1.18 9.67
N ASN A 52 2.30 -0.80 10.68
CA ASN A 52 3.30 0.24 10.52
C ASN A 52 4.42 -0.25 9.59
N PHE A 53 4.73 0.51 8.55
CA PHE A 53 5.75 0.22 7.56
C PHE A 53 7.09 -0.09 8.23
N ARG A 54 7.50 0.66 9.26
CA ARG A 54 8.78 0.44 9.97
C ARG A 54 8.84 -0.88 10.71
N ASN A 55 7.69 -1.47 11.06
CA ASN A 55 7.68 -2.77 11.73
C ASN A 55 8.01 -3.91 10.76
N ILE A 56 7.79 -3.70 9.46
CA ILE A 56 7.99 -4.70 8.41
C ILE A 56 9.30 -4.42 7.67
N PHE A 57 9.46 -3.20 7.17
CA PHE A 57 10.60 -2.74 6.39
C PHE A 57 11.55 -1.93 7.27
N LYS A 58 12.32 -2.65 8.08
CA LYS A 58 13.24 -2.07 9.08
C LYS A 58 14.55 -1.58 8.47
N ASP A 59 14.97 -2.23 7.39
CA ASP A 59 16.30 -2.08 6.82
C ASP A 59 16.37 -0.99 5.74
N ILE A 60 15.26 -0.32 5.44
CA ILE A 60 15.22 0.80 4.50
C ILE A 60 15.39 2.10 5.31
N PRO A 61 16.52 2.81 5.15
CA PRO A 61 16.71 4.11 5.78
C PRO A 61 15.63 5.11 5.37
N GLU A 62 15.30 6.05 6.26
CA GLU A 62 14.20 6.99 6.04
C GLU A 62 14.47 7.90 4.83
N GLU A 63 15.71 8.34 4.68
CA GLU A 63 16.22 9.14 3.58
C GLU A 63 16.25 8.41 2.22
N GLU A 64 16.21 7.09 2.23
CA GLU A 64 16.19 6.25 1.02
C GLU A 64 14.77 5.85 0.63
N SER A 65 13.82 5.86 1.57
CA SER A 65 12.43 5.46 1.32
C SER A 65 11.66 6.54 0.55
N THR A 66 11.19 6.23 -0.65
CA THR A 66 10.29 7.13 -1.41
C THR A 66 8.91 7.25 -0.77
N LEU A 67 8.49 6.26 0.03
CA LEU A 67 7.18 6.23 0.69
C LEU A 67 7.08 7.12 1.93
N LEU A 68 8.22 7.57 2.47
CA LEU A 68 8.28 8.43 3.65
C LEU A 68 8.68 9.87 3.37
N LYS A 69 9.08 10.15 2.14
CA LYS A 69 9.46 11.51 1.75
C LYS A 69 8.17 12.34 1.70
N HIS A 70 7.88 13.01 2.80
CA HIS A 70 6.81 13.98 2.94
C HIS A 70 7.28 15.38 2.54
#